data_AF-A0A2P4YGM2-F1
#
_entry.id   AF-A0A2P4YGM2-F1
#
_cell.length_a   1.000
_cell.length_b   1.000
_cell.length_c   1.000
_cell.angle_alpha   90.00
_cell.angle_beta   90.00
_cell.angle_gamma   90.00
#
_symmetry.space_group_name_H-M   'P 1'
#
loop_
_entity.id
_entity.type
_entity.pdbx_description
1 polymer ?
#
loop_
_entity_poly.entity_id
_entity_poly.type
_entity_poly.pdbx_seq_one_letter_code
_entity_poly.pdbx_strand_id
1 'polypeptide(L)'
;MELLDEPEEPPYYDYARGDKVLWVPDVKSTTINNTTNQYHHSTIDEEELTYKAKIVQVRSFERFDLLLRTGRVVKKVPYEQLRPRDVSDFVSTTTFMRR
;
A
#
# COMPACT_ATOMS: atom_id res chain seq x y z
N MET A 1 27.98 -0.50 28.85
CA MET A 1 26.58 -0.04 28.76
C MET A 1 26.11 -0.47 27.39
N GLU A 2 25.19 -1.43 27.31
CA GLU A 2 24.58 -1.83 26.05
C GLU A 2 23.50 -0.78 25.73
N LEU A 3 23.68 -0.04 24.64
CA LEU A 3 22.66 0.84 24.09
C LEU A 3 21.57 -0.07 23.54
N LEU A 4 20.41 -0.10 24.21
CA LEU A 4 19.20 -0.69 23.66
C LEU A 4 18.81 0.19 22.46
N ASP A 5 19.08 -0.28 21.25
CA ASP A 5 18.56 0.34 20.04
C ASP A 5 17.02 0.29 20.12
N GLU A 6 16.40 1.44 20.34
CA GLU A 6 14.94 1.56 20.23
C GLU A 6 14.53 1.13 18.81
N PRO A 7 13.54 0.24 18.65
CA PRO A 7 13.09 -0.13 17.33
C PRO A 7 12.49 1.10 16.64
N GLU A 8 13.12 1.55 15.57
CA GLU A 8 12.60 2.62 14.72
C GLU A 8 11.28 2.15 14.11
N GLU A 9 10.16 2.68 14.62
CA GLU A 9 8.84 2.37 14.06
C GLU A 9 8.79 2.86 12.61
N PRO A 10 8.35 2.02 11.65
CA PRO A 10 8.25 2.45 10.28
C PRO A 10 7.29 3.64 10.19
N PRO A 11 7.63 4.69 9.43
CA PRO A 11 6.81 5.89 9.37
C PRO A 11 5.38 5.56 8.93
N TYR A 12 4.41 6.01 9.73
CA TYR A 12 3.00 5.93 9.40
C TYR A 12 2.63 7.10 8.48
N TYR A 13 2.11 6.79 7.29
CA TYR A 13 1.74 7.76 6.27
C TYR A 13 0.23 8.01 6.27
N ASP A 14 -0.18 9.26 6.49
CA ASP A 14 -1.60 9.61 6.39
C ASP A 14 -1.97 9.87 4.91
N TYR A 15 -2.60 8.88 4.30
CA TYR A 15 -2.96 8.90 2.88
C TYR A 15 -4.26 9.65 2.61
N ALA A 16 -4.22 10.60 1.67
CA ALA A 16 -5.37 11.39 1.25
C ALA A 16 -5.88 11.01 -0.15
N ARG A 17 -7.12 11.41 -0.44
CA ARG A 17 -7.67 11.32 -1.80
C ARG A 17 -6.84 12.20 -2.73
N GLY A 18 -6.33 11.60 -3.80
CA GLY A 18 -5.49 12.30 -4.77
C GLY A 18 -4.05 11.81 -4.78
N ASP A 19 -3.61 11.19 -3.69
CA ASP A 19 -2.23 10.78 -3.50
C ASP A 19 -1.82 9.71 -4.51
N LYS A 20 -0.59 9.83 -4.99
CA LYS A 20 0.04 8.82 -5.84
C LYS A 20 0.76 7.83 -4.93
N VAL A 21 0.43 6.57 -5.09
CA VAL A 21 0.96 5.49 -4.25
C VAL A 21 1.46 4.35 -5.11
N LEU A 22 2.28 3.51 -4.51
CA LEU A 22 2.62 2.19 -5.02
C LEU A 22 1.73 1.18 -4.29
N TRP A 23 1.05 0.33 -5.04
CA TRP A 23 0.24 -0.76 -4.51
C TRP A 23 0.99 -2.07 -4.70
N VAL A 24 1.18 -2.78 -3.60
CA VAL A 24 1.79 -4.11 -3.55
C VAL A 24 0.69 -5.10 -3.17
N PRO A 25 0.13 -5.87 -4.11
CA PRO A 25 -0.89 -6.85 -3.80
C PRO A 25 -0.31 -7.94 -2.90
N ASP A 26 -1.09 -8.37 -1.91
CA ASP A 26 -0.72 -9.54 -1.13
C ASP A 26 -0.73 -10.78 -2.02
N VAL A 27 0.42 -11.44 -2.11
CA VAL A 27 0.65 -12.69 -2.84
C VAL A 27 -0.34 -13.79 -2.46
N LYS A 28 -0.92 -13.75 -1.25
CA LYS A 28 -1.93 -14.72 -0.81
C LYS A 28 -3.30 -14.56 -1.48
N SER A 29 -3.63 -13.36 -1.94
CA SER A 29 -4.98 -13.06 -2.48
C SER A 29 -5.14 -13.38 -3.97
N THR A 30 -4.04 -13.54 -4.71
CA THR A 30 -4.09 -13.82 -6.16
C THR A 30 -4.45 -15.28 -6.47
N THR A 31 -4.29 -16.18 -5.49
CA THR A 31 -4.54 -17.63 -5.65
C THR A 31 -6.03 -18.00 -5.66
N ILE A 32 -6.94 -17.12 -5.23
CA ILE A 32 -8.34 -17.50 -4.97
C ILE A 32 -9.22 -17.52 -6.24
N ASN A 33 -8.79 -16.92 -7.36
CA ASN A 33 -9.62 -16.83 -8.57
C ASN A 33 -9.32 -17.87 -9.66
N ASN A 34 -8.36 -18.78 -9.47
CA ASN A 34 -8.18 -19.94 -10.35
C ASN A 34 -8.63 -21.21 -9.62
N THR A 35 -9.91 -21.51 -9.70
CA THR A 35 -10.47 -22.78 -9.21
C THR A 35 -9.82 -23.98 -9.89
N THR A 36 -9.71 -25.05 -9.08
CA THR A 36 -9.53 -26.47 -9.41
C THR A 36 -8.13 -26.97 -9.80
N ASN A 37 -7.65 -27.84 -8.91
CA ASN A 37 -6.74 -28.97 -9.09
C ASN A 37 -5.24 -28.74 -9.00
N GLN A 38 -4.72 -29.29 -7.89
CA GLN A 38 -3.58 -30.19 -7.81
C GLN A 38 -2.18 -29.58 -7.99
N TYR A 39 -1.38 -29.75 -6.92
CA TYR A 39 0.07 -29.86 -6.91
C TYR A 39 0.79 -29.04 -7.98
N HIS A 40 0.83 -27.73 -7.83
CA HIS A 40 1.78 -26.91 -8.57
C HIS A 40 2.58 -26.06 -7.58
N HIS A 41 3.70 -26.64 -7.17
CA HIS A 41 4.86 -25.91 -6.68
C HIS A 41 5.40 -25.07 -7.86
N SER A 42 4.67 -24.03 -8.25
CA SER A 42 5.23 -22.96 -9.07
C SER A 42 5.72 -21.90 -8.11
N THR A 43 7.04 -21.86 -7.99
CA THR A 43 7.83 -20.64 -7.89
C THR A 43 7.34 -19.66 -8.98
N ILE A 44 6.21 -19.00 -8.74
CA ILE A 44 5.91 -17.74 -9.42
C ILE A 44 7.00 -16.83 -8.90
N ASP A 45 7.91 -16.42 -9.78
CA ASP A 45 8.93 -15.42 -9.53
C ASP A 45 8.35 -14.37 -8.57
N GLU A 46 8.89 -14.37 -7.35
CA GLU A 46 8.51 -13.46 -6.26
C GLU A 46 9.02 -12.04 -6.54
N GLU A 47 8.99 -11.62 -7.81
CA GLU A 47 9.00 -10.21 -8.16
C GLU A 47 7.68 -9.63 -7.63
N GLU A 48 7.71 -9.09 -6.42
CA GLU A 48 6.59 -8.36 -5.80
C GLU A 48 6.02 -7.36 -6.81
N LEU A 49 4.95 -7.75 -7.49
CA LEU A 49 4.34 -6.97 -8.56
C LEU A 49 3.84 -5.65 -7.97
N THR A 50 4.60 -4.59 -8.14
CA THR A 50 4.30 -3.27 -7.60
C THR A 50 3.64 -2.39 -8.66
N TYR A 51 2.45 -1.87 -8.36
CA TYR A 51 1.65 -1.11 -9.31
C TYR A 51 1.57 0.37 -8.93
N LYS A 52 1.75 1.26 -9.91
CA LYS A 52 1.50 2.69 -9.72
C LYS A 52 -0.01 2.97 -9.72
N ALA A 53 -0.48 3.62 -8.67
CA ALA A 53 -1.88 3.94 -8.48
C ALA A 53 -2.09 5.36 -7.93
N LYS A 54 -3.36 5.78 -7.92
CA LYS A 54 -3.83 7.01 -7.28
C LYS A 54 -4.98 6.68 -6.33
N ILE A 55 -4.99 7.25 -5.14
CA ILE A 55 -6.11 7.09 -4.20
C ILE A 55 -7.30 7.89 -4.70
N VAL A 56 -8.41 7.21 -4.98
CA VAL A 56 -9.66 7.85 -5.41
C VAL A 56 -10.66 8.01 -4.27
N GLN A 57 -10.58 7.17 -3.25
CA GLN A 57 -11.40 7.26 -2.04
C GLN A 57 -10.64 6.71 -0.83
N VAL A 58 -10.69 7.45 0.29
CA VAL A 58 -10.30 6.98 1.61
C VAL A 58 -11.56 6.45 2.31
N ARG A 59 -11.49 5.26 2.90
CA ARG A 59 -12.57 4.60 3.65
C ARG A 59 -12.19 4.49 5.12
N SER A 60 -13.18 4.16 5.95
CA SER A 60 -12.95 3.81 7.35
C SER A 60 -12.07 2.56 7.48
N PHE A 61 -11.41 2.41 8.63
CA PHE A 61 -10.50 1.30 8.94
C PHE A 61 -9.31 1.20 7.99
N GLU A 62 -8.71 2.34 7.63
CA GLU A 62 -7.47 2.40 6.85
C GLU A 62 -7.55 1.62 5.52
N ARG A 63 -8.69 1.78 4.84
CA ARG A 63 -8.94 1.16 3.53
C ARG A 63 -9.08 2.20 2.44
N PHE A 64 -8.66 1.84 1.24
CA PHE A 64 -8.54 2.77 0.13
C PHE A 64 -9.11 2.17 -1.15
N ASP A 65 -9.77 2.98 -1.97
CA ASP A 65 -10.01 2.64 -3.37
C ASP A 65 -8.94 3.32 -4.22
N LEU A 66 -8.34 2.55 -5.11
CA LEU A 66 -7.21 2.95 -5.94
C LEU A 66 -7.62 2.93 -7.41
N LEU A 67 -7.13 3.91 -8.16
CA LEU A 67 -7.15 3.92 -9.63
C LEU A 67 -5.75 3.57 -10.13
N LEU A 68 -5.63 2.42 -10.76
CA LEU A 68 -4.38 2.00 -11.40
C LEU A 68 -4.14 2.81 -12.67
N ARG A 69 -2.89 2.89 -13.11
CA ARG A 69 -2.53 3.51 -14.39
C ARG A 69 -3.24 2.85 -15.59
N THR A 70 -3.61 1.58 -15.47
CA THR A 70 -4.40 0.84 -16.48
C THR A 70 -5.86 1.30 -16.57
N GLY A 71 -6.30 2.24 -15.72
CA GLY A 71 -7.69 2.70 -15.63
C GLY A 71 -8.59 1.80 -14.77
N ARG A 72 -8.07 0.66 -14.27
CA ARG A 72 -8.81 -0.24 -13.38
C ARG A 72 -8.90 0.35 -11.98
N VAL A 73 -10.07 0.18 -11.34
CA VAL A 73 -10.29 0.56 -9.95
C VAL A 73 -10.20 -0.68 -9.06
N VAL A 74 -9.32 -0.64 -8.06
CA VAL A 74 -9.18 -1.65 -7.02
C VAL A 74 -9.78 -1.09 -5.75
N LYS A 75 -10.67 -1.84 -5.10
CA LYS A 75 -11.43 -1.34 -3.95
C LYS A 75 -10.96 -1.98 -2.66
N LYS A 76 -11.14 -1.26 -1.54
CA LYS A 76 -10.90 -1.76 -0.18
C LYS A 76 -9.47 -2.28 0.03
N VAL A 77 -8.48 -1.65 -0.60
CA VAL A 77 -7.07 -1.95 -0.41
C VAL A 77 -6.66 -1.52 1.00
N PRO A 78 -6.02 -2.39 1.80
CA PRO A 78 -5.60 -2.07 3.15
C PRO A 78 -4.28 -1.27 3.15
N TYR A 79 -4.02 -0.53 4.23
CA TYR A 79 -2.85 0.35 4.38
C TYR A 79 -1.52 -0.38 4.15
N GLU A 80 -1.40 -1.62 4.61
CA GLU A 80 -0.18 -2.43 4.56
C GLU A 80 0.25 -2.76 3.13
N GLN A 81 -0.67 -2.67 2.17
CA GLN A 81 -0.41 -2.86 0.73
C GLN A 81 -0.02 -1.57 0.02
N LEU A 82 0.04 -0.43 0.72
CA LEU A 82 0.38 0.87 0.14
C LEU A 82 1.77 1.32 0.56
N ARG A 83 2.54 1.81 -0.40
CA ARG A 83 3.78 2.53 -0.16
C ARG A 83 3.69 3.93 -0.77
N PRO A 84 4.25 4.96 -0.12
CA PRO A 84 4.32 6.29 -0.69
C PRO A 84 5.15 6.24 -1.98
N ARG A 85 4.71 6.95 -3.02
CA ARG A 85 5.44 6.97 -4.29
C ARG A 85 6.60 7.98 -4.26
N ASP A 86 6.37 9.14 -3.65
CA ASP A 86 7.29 10.27 -3.66
C ASP A 86 7.65 10.62 -2.20
N VAL A 87 8.72 10.02 -1.67
CA VAL A 87 9.23 10.29 -0.31
C VAL A 87 9.80 11.71 -0.14
N SER A 88 10.07 12.43 -1.25
CA SER A 88 10.66 13.77 -1.22
C SER A 88 9.67 14.93 -1.11
N ASP A 89 8.41 14.74 -1.52
CA ASP A 89 7.39 15.81 -1.49
C ASP A 89 6.51 15.76 -0.23
N PHE A 90 6.71 14.74 0.62
CA PHE A 90 5.91 14.51 1.83
C PHE A 90 6.49 15.24 3.05
N VAL A 91 6.89 16.51 2.87
CA VAL A 91 7.12 17.39 4.01
C VAL A 91 5.76 17.65 4.64
N SER A 92 5.53 16.94 5.75
CA SER A 92 4.36 17.03 6.61
C SER A 92 3.86 18.47 6.67
N THR A 93 2.74 18.75 6.01
CA THR A 93 2.03 20.00 6.22
C THR A 93 1.29 19.85 7.55
N THR A 94 2.05 19.89 8.66
CA THR A 94 1.52 20.14 9.98
C THR A 94 0.99 21.57 9.99
N THR A 95 -0.26 21.74 9.53
CA THR A 95 -1.02 22.95 9.84
C THR A 95 -1.30 22.95 11.34
N PHE A 96 -0.33 23.40 12.12
CA PHE A 96 -0.56 23.88 13.48
C PHE A 96 -1.53 25.07 13.36
N MET A 97 -2.83 24.80 13.48
CA MET A 97 -3.82 25.82 13.73
C MET A 97 -3.57 26.37 15.14
N ARG A 98 -2.77 27.44 15.24
CA ARG A 98 -2.76 28.33 16.41
C ARG A 98 -4.11 29.05 16.46
N ARG A 99 -4.82 28.89 17.58
CA ARG A 99 -5.77 29.89 18.09
C ARG A 99 -5.01 30.83 19.03
#